data_AF-A0A182P1G9-F1
#
_entry.id   AF-A0A182P1G9-F1
#
_cell.length_a   1.000
_cell.length_b   1.000
_cell.length_c   1.000
_cell.angle_alpha   90.00
_cell.angle_beta   90.00
_cell.angle_gamma   90.00
#
_symmetry.space_group_name_H-M   'P 1'
#
loop_
_entity.id
_entity.type
_entity.pdbx_description
1 polymer ?
#
loop_
_entity_poly.entity_id
_entity_poly.type
_entity_poly.pdbx_seq_one_letter_code
_entity_poly.pdbx_strand_id
1 'polypeptide(L)'
;MSVTFEQIILDAKRIANRLKDREALGDALLLESESVNKHIESMRQFQDDIDILNKLARDRSNNQLITIIHQENPQIREIQQENRLLKAALEDHQHALEHIMSKYREHTQAKILNTKVNFVEAFTRHHRSADIERRDELIRQQTAKIQEMAAVMQRVSQMDEEKINQEQEVLSKLMTENKGLRELLEISHKYGSGGQKMLVDDKSTQTDSYLLDGLIEAAVTARANLAKKTANTSTSLSPNPAASSSAAASTADSIASAAPKTTNDDDTVRSTPNSKPPAVSNGLPATTSPTAVPSSSPAAGTSTPAASTSSTS
;
A
#
# COMPACT_ATOMS: atom_id res chain seq x y z
N MET A 1 -26.21 119.39 82.03
CA MET A 1 -25.16 118.58 81.40
C MET A 1 -24.56 119.36 80.24
N SER A 2 -23.54 120.17 80.50
CA SER A 2 -22.75 120.84 79.46
C SER A 2 -21.62 119.91 79.02
N VAL A 3 -21.58 119.55 77.75
CA VAL A 3 -20.44 118.81 77.19
C VAL A 3 -19.24 119.74 77.19
N THR A 4 -18.12 119.34 77.80
CA THR A 4 -16.93 120.20 77.80
C THR A 4 -16.20 120.06 76.46
N PHE A 5 -15.55 121.15 76.02
CA PHE A 5 -14.77 121.17 74.77
C PHE A 5 -13.70 120.06 74.75
N GLU A 6 -13.09 119.80 75.91
CA GLU A 6 -12.16 118.70 76.17
C GLU A 6 -12.73 117.32 75.78
N GLN A 7 -13.99 117.03 76.16
CA GLN A 7 -14.64 115.74 75.87
C GLN A 7 -14.93 115.57 74.37
N ILE A 8 -15.28 116.65 73.67
CA ILE A 8 -15.48 116.64 72.21
C ILE A 8 -14.14 116.37 71.50
N ILE A 9 -13.04 116.99 71.96
CA ILE A 9 -11.69 116.73 71.43
C ILE A 9 -11.26 115.28 71.68
N LEU A 10 -11.51 114.73 72.87
CA LEU A 10 -11.13 113.36 73.21
C LEU A 10 -11.90 112.31 72.39
N ASP A 11 -13.21 112.52 72.16
CA ASP A 11 -13.99 111.59 71.34
C ASP A 11 -13.68 111.76 69.84
N ALA A 12 -13.44 112.97 69.36
CA ALA A 12 -12.93 113.21 68.01
C ALA A 12 -11.58 112.51 67.76
N LYS A 13 -10.65 112.55 68.72
CA LYS A 13 -9.38 111.79 68.67
C LYS A 13 -9.62 110.28 68.66
N ARG A 14 -10.55 109.77 69.46
CA ARG A 14 -10.94 108.35 69.47
C ARG A 14 -11.52 107.92 68.13
N ILE A 15 -12.39 108.73 67.51
CA ILE A 15 -12.98 108.45 66.20
C ILE A 15 -11.92 108.49 65.11
N ALA A 16 -11.02 109.48 65.12
CA ALA A 16 -9.91 109.58 64.17
C ALA A 16 -8.96 108.37 64.23
N ASN A 17 -8.60 107.91 65.43
CA ASN A 17 -7.80 106.69 65.58
C ASN A 17 -8.56 105.46 65.04
N ARG A 18 -9.83 105.27 65.42
CA ARG A 18 -10.65 104.14 64.91
C ARG A 18 -10.92 104.19 63.41
N LEU A 19 -10.84 105.37 62.78
CA LEU A 19 -10.87 105.53 61.33
C LEU A 19 -9.54 105.07 60.72
N LYS A 20 -8.41 105.53 61.25
CA LYS A 20 -7.06 105.13 60.81
C LYS A 20 -6.80 103.63 60.97
N ASP A 21 -7.26 103.02 62.07
CA ASP A 21 -7.16 101.57 62.30
C ASP A 21 -7.98 100.78 61.26
N ARG A 22 -9.10 101.35 60.78
CA ARG A 22 -9.93 100.78 59.71
C ARG A 22 -9.36 101.01 58.31
N GLU A 23 -8.73 102.16 58.09
CA GLU A 23 -8.01 102.50 56.86
C GLU A 23 -6.84 101.53 56.65
N ALA A 24 -5.99 101.34 57.67
CA ALA A 24 -4.90 100.36 57.64
C ALA A 24 -5.37 98.90 57.46
N LEU A 25 -6.53 98.52 58.01
CA LEU A 25 -7.14 97.21 57.78
C LEU A 25 -7.74 97.09 56.36
N GLY A 26 -8.24 98.19 55.79
CA GLY A 26 -8.67 98.27 54.40
C GLY A 26 -7.50 98.09 53.43
N ASP A 27 -6.38 98.78 53.67
CA ASP A 27 -5.14 98.65 52.89
C ASP A 27 -4.58 97.22 52.94
N ALA A 28 -4.60 96.59 54.13
CA ALA A 28 -4.17 95.21 54.31
C ALA A 28 -5.03 94.22 53.50
N LEU A 29 -6.37 94.37 53.55
CA LEU A 29 -7.30 93.54 52.77
C LEU A 29 -7.20 93.82 51.27
N LEU A 30 -6.90 95.05 50.85
CA LEU A 30 -6.66 95.39 49.45
C LEU A 30 -5.39 94.71 48.93
N LEU A 31 -4.30 94.74 49.71
CA LEU A 31 -3.03 94.11 49.37
C LEU A 31 -3.15 92.57 49.34
N GLU A 32 -3.90 91.98 50.28
CA GLU A 32 -4.26 90.56 50.26
C GLU A 32 -5.09 90.20 49.02
N SER A 33 -6.11 90.99 48.70
CA SER A 33 -6.95 90.82 47.49
C SER A 33 -6.14 90.92 46.20
N GLU A 34 -5.22 91.88 46.09
CA GLU A 34 -4.27 91.97 44.98
C GLU A 34 -3.36 90.74 44.88
N SER A 35 -2.87 90.22 46.01
CA SER A 35 -2.02 89.03 46.07
C SER A 35 -2.78 87.80 45.59
N VAL A 36 -4.02 87.62 46.05
CA VAL A 36 -4.92 86.54 45.61
C VAL A 36 -5.27 86.68 44.13
N ASN A 37 -5.54 87.89 43.63
CA ASN A 37 -5.81 88.11 42.20
C ASN A 37 -4.60 87.74 41.32
N LYS A 38 -3.39 88.17 41.70
CA LYS A 38 -2.14 87.79 41.01
C LYS A 38 -1.91 86.26 41.02
N HIS A 39 -2.31 85.58 42.10
CA HIS A 39 -2.27 84.12 42.16
C HIS A 39 -3.31 83.45 41.24
N ILE A 40 -4.53 83.99 41.15
CA ILE A 40 -5.58 83.53 40.23
C ILE A 40 -5.16 83.73 38.76
N GLU A 41 -4.56 84.87 38.43
CA GLU A 41 -4.02 85.16 37.10
C GLU A 41 -2.92 84.17 36.70
N SER A 42 -1.98 83.90 37.62
CA SER A 42 -0.94 82.87 37.43
C SER A 42 -1.52 81.46 37.28
N MET A 43 -2.50 81.09 38.10
CA MET A 43 -3.19 79.79 38.04
C MET A 43 -3.94 79.61 36.71
N ARG A 44 -4.60 80.67 36.22
CA ARG A 44 -5.24 80.70 34.92
C ARG A 44 -4.23 80.53 33.78
N GLN A 45 -3.10 81.25 33.83
CA GLN A 45 -2.06 81.10 32.81
C GLN A 45 -1.52 79.67 32.77
N PHE A 46 -1.27 79.03 33.93
CA PHE A 46 -0.88 77.62 33.97
C PHE A 46 -1.96 76.69 33.39
N GLN A 47 -3.25 76.97 33.57
CA GLN A 47 -4.31 76.18 32.94
C GLN A 47 -4.35 76.37 31.41
N ASP A 48 -4.20 77.60 30.93
CA ASP A 48 -4.14 77.91 29.49
C ASP A 48 -2.91 77.21 28.83
N ASP A 49 -1.74 77.24 29.49
CA ASP A 49 -0.52 76.53 29.04
C ASP A 49 -0.68 75.00 29.06
N ILE A 50 -1.29 74.44 30.11
CA ILE A 50 -1.63 73.01 30.21
C ILE A 50 -2.56 72.60 29.06
N ASP A 51 -3.60 73.39 28.77
CA ASP A 51 -4.57 73.11 27.72
C ASP A 51 -3.95 73.17 26.32
N ILE A 52 -3.02 74.12 26.07
CA ILE A 52 -2.25 74.20 24.83
C ILE A 52 -1.35 72.96 24.68
N LEU A 53 -0.63 72.58 25.74
CA LEU A 53 0.26 71.42 25.72
C LEU A 53 -0.51 70.11 25.51
N ASN A 54 -1.70 69.98 26.10
CA ASN A 54 -2.56 68.79 25.96
C ASN A 54 -3.07 68.63 24.52
N LYS A 55 -3.49 69.74 23.88
CA LYS A 55 -3.86 69.77 22.45
C LYS A 55 -2.67 69.36 21.58
N LEU A 56 -1.51 70.03 21.75
CA LEU A 56 -0.32 69.76 20.96
C LEU A 56 0.20 68.32 21.10
N ALA A 57 0.17 67.75 22.31
CA ALA A 57 0.57 66.36 22.53
C ALA A 57 -0.35 65.38 21.79
N ARG A 58 -1.67 65.60 21.88
CA ARG A 58 -2.71 64.74 21.29
C ARG A 58 -2.72 64.83 19.76
N ASP A 59 -2.56 66.03 19.21
CA ASP A 59 -2.48 66.26 17.77
C ASP A 59 -1.18 65.69 17.19
N ARG A 60 -0.04 65.83 17.90
CA ARG A 60 1.24 65.27 17.47
C ARG A 60 1.22 63.75 17.44
N SER A 61 0.71 63.09 18.49
CA SER A 61 0.61 61.63 18.51
C SER A 61 -0.35 61.10 17.45
N ASN A 62 -1.51 61.74 17.28
CA ASN A 62 -2.52 61.30 16.32
C ASN A 62 -2.05 61.49 14.87
N ASN A 63 -1.54 62.68 14.49
CA ASN A 63 -1.08 62.92 13.12
C ASN A 63 0.16 62.06 12.77
N GLN A 64 1.06 61.83 13.73
CA GLN A 64 2.22 60.96 13.50
C GLN A 64 1.78 59.49 13.32
N LEU A 65 0.83 59.01 14.14
CA LEU A 65 0.24 57.66 13.97
C LEU A 65 -0.52 57.53 12.64
N ILE A 66 -1.33 58.51 12.25
CA ILE A 66 -2.04 58.54 10.96
C ILE A 66 -1.04 58.50 9.80
N THR A 67 0.06 59.25 9.88
CA THR A 67 1.12 59.28 8.86
C THR A 67 1.80 57.90 8.72
N ILE A 68 2.15 57.27 9.83
CA ILE A 68 2.73 55.91 9.86
C ILE A 68 1.74 54.91 9.25
N ILE A 69 0.47 54.92 9.67
CA ILE A 69 -0.59 54.07 9.12
C ILE A 69 -0.75 54.30 7.60
N HIS A 70 -0.64 55.55 7.12
CA HIS A 70 -0.72 55.85 5.68
C HIS A 70 0.50 55.35 4.88
N GLN A 71 1.67 55.22 5.51
CA GLN A 71 2.90 54.73 4.91
C GLN A 71 3.02 53.20 4.96
N GLU A 72 2.59 52.56 6.06
CA GLU A 72 2.66 51.12 6.25
C GLU A 72 1.56 50.38 5.46
N ASN A 73 0.34 50.93 5.38
CA ASN A 73 -0.75 50.31 4.62
C ASN A 73 -0.43 49.94 3.16
N PRO A 74 0.23 50.78 2.33
CA PRO A 74 0.65 50.38 0.99
C PRO A 74 1.73 49.29 1.01
N GLN A 75 2.71 49.34 1.92
CA GLN A 75 3.73 48.29 2.05
C GLN A 75 3.13 46.94 2.45
N ILE A 76 2.16 46.94 3.38
CA ILE A 76 1.43 45.73 3.78
C ILE A 76 0.66 45.14 2.58
N ARG A 77 0.04 45.98 1.74
CA ARG A 77 -0.64 45.53 0.50
C ARG A 77 0.35 44.98 -0.54
N GLU A 78 1.51 45.63 -0.70
CA GLU A 78 2.57 45.19 -1.61
C GLU A 78 3.12 43.82 -1.19
N ILE A 79 3.47 43.63 0.08
CA ILE A 79 3.91 42.35 0.64
C ILE A 79 2.81 41.27 0.51
N GLN A 80 1.53 41.61 0.69
CA GLN A 80 0.42 40.67 0.47
C GLN A 80 0.21 40.32 -1.00
N GLN A 81 0.50 41.24 -1.93
CA GLN A 81 0.46 41.00 -3.37
C GLN A 81 1.65 40.11 -3.79
N GLU A 82 2.86 40.40 -3.34
CA GLU A 82 4.05 39.57 -3.55
C GLU A 82 3.84 38.15 -3.03
N ASN A 83 3.34 38.00 -1.79
CA ASN A 83 3.00 36.69 -1.22
C ASN A 83 1.93 35.93 -2.02
N ARG A 84 1.08 36.61 -2.78
CA ARG A 84 0.11 35.97 -3.69
C ARG A 84 0.79 35.51 -4.99
N LEU A 85 1.66 36.34 -5.56
CA LEU A 85 2.43 36.02 -6.76
C LEU A 85 3.43 34.87 -6.52
N LEU A 86 4.11 34.86 -5.37
CA LEU A 86 5.02 33.78 -4.98
C LEU A 86 4.29 32.44 -4.79
N LYS A 87 3.04 32.45 -4.29
CA LYS A 87 2.21 31.24 -4.20
C LYS A 87 1.78 30.73 -5.56
N ALA A 88 1.27 31.61 -6.42
CA ALA A 88 0.91 31.25 -7.79
C ALA A 88 2.12 30.68 -8.57
N ALA A 89 3.30 31.30 -8.45
CA ALA A 89 4.52 30.79 -9.07
C ALA A 89 4.96 29.41 -8.53
N LEU A 90 4.74 29.14 -7.24
CA LEU A 90 5.01 27.83 -6.63
C LEU A 90 4.02 26.77 -7.14
N GLU A 91 2.73 27.11 -7.23
CA GLU A 91 1.67 26.27 -7.81
C GLU A 91 1.97 25.95 -9.30
N ASP A 92 2.33 26.95 -10.10
CA ASP A 92 2.77 26.78 -11.50
C ASP A 92 4.01 25.88 -11.60
N HIS A 93 5.01 26.05 -10.72
CA HIS A 93 6.20 25.21 -10.68
C HIS A 93 5.89 23.76 -10.27
N GLN A 94 4.95 23.55 -9.34
CA GLN A 94 4.46 22.21 -8.99
C GLN A 94 3.80 21.55 -10.20
N HIS A 95 2.88 22.24 -10.89
CA HIS A 95 2.22 21.70 -12.08
C HIS A 95 3.18 21.42 -13.24
N ALA A 96 4.21 22.26 -13.43
CA ALA A 96 5.27 22.00 -14.39
C ALA A 96 6.06 20.71 -14.05
N LEU A 97 6.42 20.52 -12.77
CA LEU A 97 7.10 19.30 -12.31
C LEU A 97 6.20 18.06 -12.42
N GLU A 98 4.91 18.15 -12.09
CA GLU A 98 3.93 17.09 -12.25
C GLU A 98 3.80 16.66 -13.72
N HIS A 99 3.77 17.62 -14.65
CA HIS A 99 3.75 17.35 -16.09
C HIS A 99 5.04 16.67 -16.57
N ILE A 100 6.21 17.20 -16.18
CA ILE A 100 7.53 16.62 -16.53
C ILE A 100 7.65 15.20 -15.99
N MET A 101 7.29 14.96 -14.73
CA MET A 101 7.34 13.63 -14.12
C MET A 101 6.35 12.64 -14.76
N SER A 102 5.19 13.11 -15.20
CA SER A 102 4.23 12.28 -15.94
C SER A 102 4.77 11.89 -17.32
N LYS A 103 5.28 12.86 -18.08
CA LYS A 103 5.92 12.61 -19.38
C LYS A 103 7.19 11.74 -19.27
N TYR A 104 7.96 11.88 -18.20
CA TYR A 104 9.10 11.00 -17.90
C TYR A 104 8.67 9.56 -17.65
N ARG A 105 7.59 9.33 -16.88
CA ARG A 105 7.01 7.99 -16.66
C ARG A 105 6.50 7.38 -17.97
N GLU A 106 5.72 8.13 -18.75
CA GLU A 106 5.23 7.71 -20.08
C GLU A 106 6.38 7.29 -21.01
N HIS A 107 7.40 8.14 -21.16
CA HIS A 107 8.57 7.88 -22.01
C HIS A 107 9.40 6.68 -21.51
N THR A 108 9.51 6.49 -20.19
CA THR A 108 10.20 5.34 -19.60
C THR A 108 9.43 4.04 -19.84
N GLN A 109 8.11 4.04 -19.63
CA GLN A 109 7.24 2.92 -19.95
C GLN A 109 7.26 2.58 -21.45
N ALA A 110 7.20 3.59 -22.32
CA ALA A 110 7.30 3.42 -23.77
C ALA A 110 8.66 2.81 -24.17
N LYS A 111 9.77 3.22 -23.55
CA LYS A 111 11.09 2.60 -23.77
C LYS A 111 11.15 1.15 -23.29
N ILE A 112 10.56 0.84 -22.13
CA ILE A 112 10.48 -0.54 -21.63
C ILE A 112 9.66 -1.43 -22.58
N LEU A 113 8.52 -0.94 -23.09
CA LEU A 113 7.68 -1.67 -24.04
C LEU A 113 8.30 -1.77 -25.46
N ASN A 114 9.07 -0.77 -25.89
CA ASN A 114 9.78 -0.79 -27.17
C ASN A 114 11.04 -1.68 -27.13
N THR A 115 11.62 -1.87 -25.94
CA THR A 115 12.66 -2.88 -25.71
C THR A 115 12.06 -4.26 -25.98
N LYS A 116 12.50 -4.92 -27.05
CA LYS A 116 11.87 -6.13 -27.63
C LYS A 116 11.84 -7.38 -26.73
N VAL A 117 12.22 -7.27 -25.47
CA VAL A 117 12.13 -8.33 -24.46
C VAL A 117 10.74 -8.30 -23.84
N ASN A 118 9.76 -8.85 -24.57
CA ASN A 118 8.49 -9.25 -23.97
C ASN A 118 8.76 -10.41 -23.01
N PHE A 119 9.02 -10.10 -21.73
CA PHE A 119 9.44 -11.09 -20.71
C PHE A 119 8.46 -12.27 -20.58
N VAL A 120 7.16 -12.03 -20.76
CA VAL A 120 6.11 -13.07 -20.72
C VAL A 120 6.27 -14.05 -21.89
N GLU A 121 6.49 -13.52 -23.10
CA GLU A 121 6.72 -14.34 -24.31
C GLU A 121 8.07 -15.06 -24.25
N ALA A 122 9.14 -14.40 -23.77
CA ALA A 122 10.45 -15.01 -23.58
C ALA A 122 10.38 -16.19 -22.59
N PHE A 123 9.70 -16.00 -21.45
CA PHE A 123 9.48 -17.05 -20.45
C PHE A 123 8.63 -18.21 -21.01
N THR A 124 7.53 -17.88 -21.70
CA THR A 124 6.64 -18.88 -22.34
C THR A 124 7.38 -19.67 -23.42
N ARG A 125 8.25 -19.02 -24.20
CA ARG A 125 9.10 -19.65 -25.21
C ARG A 125 10.12 -20.59 -24.56
N HIS A 126 10.75 -20.18 -23.45
CA HIS A 126 11.72 -20.98 -22.70
C HIS A 126 11.09 -22.25 -22.08
N HIS A 127 9.93 -22.14 -21.44
CA HIS A 127 9.20 -23.33 -20.97
C HIS A 127 8.80 -24.25 -22.12
N ARG A 128 8.28 -23.69 -23.23
CA ARG A 128 7.92 -24.49 -24.41
C ARG A 128 9.12 -25.23 -25.01
N SER A 129 10.30 -24.62 -25.07
CA SER A 129 11.51 -25.30 -25.54
C SER A 129 11.97 -26.41 -24.58
N ALA A 130 11.95 -26.18 -23.27
CA ALA A 130 12.32 -27.19 -22.28
C ALA A 130 11.35 -28.39 -22.26
N ASP A 131 10.06 -28.16 -22.54
CA ASP A 131 9.06 -29.22 -22.66
C ASP A 131 9.18 -30.01 -23.97
N ILE A 132 9.62 -29.37 -25.06
CA ILE A 132 9.97 -30.04 -26.32
C ILE A 132 11.22 -30.90 -26.12
N GLU A 133 12.31 -30.34 -25.57
CA GLU A 133 13.57 -31.03 -25.29
C GLU A 133 13.36 -32.29 -24.42
N ARG A 134 12.53 -32.19 -23.37
CA ARG A 134 12.18 -33.34 -22.52
C ARG A 134 11.40 -34.43 -23.26
N ARG A 135 10.59 -34.07 -24.25
CA ARG A 135 9.86 -35.03 -25.11
C ARG A 135 10.79 -35.67 -26.14
N ASP A 136 11.66 -34.89 -26.75
CA ASP A 136 12.62 -35.37 -27.76
C ASP A 136 13.65 -36.32 -27.14
N GLU A 137 14.10 -36.07 -25.92
CA GLU A 137 14.94 -37.01 -25.15
C GLU A 137 14.20 -38.32 -24.82
N LEU A 138 12.92 -38.26 -24.44
CA LEU A 138 12.11 -39.46 -24.21
C LEU A 138 11.92 -40.27 -25.51
N ILE A 139 11.70 -39.59 -26.65
CA ILE A 139 11.63 -40.21 -27.97
C ILE A 139 12.99 -40.86 -28.31
N ARG A 140 14.12 -40.17 -28.09
CA ARG A 140 15.46 -40.69 -28.33
C ARG A 140 15.75 -41.95 -27.51
N GLN A 141 15.34 -41.99 -26.23
CA GLN A 141 15.46 -43.17 -25.37
C GLN A 141 14.60 -44.33 -25.88
N GLN A 142 13.37 -44.07 -26.32
CA GLN A 142 12.50 -45.09 -26.93
C GLN A 142 13.09 -45.62 -28.25
N THR A 143 13.63 -44.75 -29.11
CA THR A 143 14.31 -45.14 -30.35
C THR A 143 15.53 -46.00 -30.07
N ALA A 144 16.38 -45.65 -29.10
CA ALA A 144 17.53 -46.44 -28.71
C ALA A 144 17.12 -47.85 -28.21
N LYS A 145 16.08 -47.95 -27.40
CA LYS A 145 15.54 -49.24 -26.94
C LYS A 145 14.96 -50.07 -28.10
N ILE A 146 14.31 -49.44 -29.08
CA ILE A 146 13.82 -50.13 -30.28
C ILE A 146 14.99 -50.66 -31.11
N GLN A 147 16.08 -49.89 -31.26
CA GLN A 147 17.29 -50.33 -31.95
C GLN A 147 17.98 -51.50 -31.23
N GLU A 148 18.05 -51.47 -29.89
CA GLU A 148 18.55 -52.59 -29.08
C GLU A 148 17.70 -53.85 -29.28
N MET A 149 16.37 -53.74 -29.14
CA MET A 149 15.46 -54.88 -29.35
C MET A 149 15.53 -55.44 -30.78
N ALA A 150 15.69 -54.57 -31.79
CA ALA A 150 15.86 -54.99 -33.18
C ALA A 150 17.19 -55.74 -33.39
N ALA A 151 18.30 -55.28 -32.78
CA ALA A 151 19.59 -55.96 -32.84
C ALA A 151 19.59 -57.31 -32.10
N VAL A 152 18.88 -57.41 -30.98
CA VAL A 152 18.65 -58.68 -30.28
C VAL A 152 17.80 -59.63 -31.13
N MET A 153 16.68 -59.16 -31.69
CA MET A 153 15.82 -59.95 -32.56
C MET A 153 16.57 -60.46 -33.81
N GLN A 154 17.41 -59.62 -34.42
CA GLN A 154 18.23 -60.01 -35.56
C GLN A 154 19.25 -61.10 -35.19
N ARG A 155 19.94 -60.97 -34.04
CA ARG A 155 20.88 -62.01 -33.57
C ARG A 155 20.16 -63.32 -33.24
N VAL A 156 18.97 -63.28 -32.63
CA VAL A 156 18.18 -64.47 -32.36
C VAL A 156 17.75 -65.15 -33.66
N SER A 157 17.24 -64.40 -34.65
CA SER A 157 16.91 -64.94 -35.98
C SER A 157 18.10 -65.62 -36.64
N GLN A 158 19.28 -65.00 -36.59
CA GLN A 158 20.52 -65.58 -37.13
C GLN A 158 20.89 -66.91 -36.45
N MET A 159 20.80 -66.98 -35.11
CA MET A 159 21.07 -68.20 -34.36
C MET A 159 20.03 -69.31 -34.63
N ASP A 160 18.76 -68.94 -34.80
CA ASP A 160 17.68 -69.89 -35.15
C ASP A 160 17.85 -70.38 -36.60
N GLU A 161 18.22 -69.52 -37.55
CA GLU A 161 18.56 -69.87 -38.93
C GLU A 161 19.78 -70.83 -39.00
N GLU A 162 20.85 -70.54 -38.25
CA GLU A 162 22.01 -71.44 -38.11
C GLU A 162 21.62 -72.81 -37.54
N LYS A 163 20.75 -72.84 -36.52
CA LYS A 163 20.26 -74.07 -35.89
C LYS A 163 19.38 -74.90 -36.83
N ILE A 164 18.46 -74.26 -37.55
CA ILE A 164 17.61 -74.90 -38.56
C ILE A 164 18.47 -75.51 -39.68
N ASN A 165 19.51 -74.80 -40.12
CA ASN A 165 20.44 -75.31 -41.12
C ASN A 165 21.22 -76.55 -40.63
N GLN A 166 21.67 -76.56 -39.37
CA GLN A 166 22.32 -77.73 -38.76
C GLN A 166 21.38 -78.94 -38.65
N GLU A 167 20.15 -78.73 -38.18
CA GLU A 167 19.12 -79.78 -38.08
C GLU A 167 18.77 -80.35 -39.47
N GLN A 168 18.67 -79.51 -40.49
CA GLN A 168 18.45 -79.91 -41.88
C GLN A 168 19.65 -80.67 -42.47
N GLU A 169 20.89 -80.30 -42.14
CA GLU A 169 22.08 -81.02 -42.57
C GLU A 169 22.16 -82.43 -41.93
N VAL A 170 21.88 -82.53 -40.63
CA VAL A 170 21.80 -83.82 -39.92
C VAL A 170 20.69 -84.70 -40.49
N LEU A 171 19.51 -84.13 -40.77
CA LEU A 171 18.41 -84.85 -41.41
C LEU A 171 18.81 -85.37 -42.80
N SER A 172 19.50 -84.55 -43.61
CA SER A 172 19.99 -84.94 -44.93
C SER A 172 21.03 -86.08 -44.88
N LYS A 173 21.98 -86.01 -43.92
CA LYS A 173 22.93 -87.09 -43.64
C LYS A 173 22.22 -88.39 -43.24
N LEU A 174 21.27 -88.31 -42.30
CA LEU A 174 20.54 -89.49 -41.83
C LEU A 174 19.61 -90.08 -42.91
N MET A 175 19.01 -89.25 -43.78
CA MET A 175 18.23 -89.70 -44.93
C MET A 175 19.09 -90.40 -45.98
N THR A 176 20.27 -89.87 -46.29
CA THR A 176 21.20 -90.49 -47.25
C THR A 176 21.82 -91.77 -46.70
N GLU A 177 22.17 -91.82 -45.42
CA GLU A 177 22.58 -93.04 -44.73
C GLU A 177 21.46 -94.10 -44.70
N ASN A 178 20.23 -93.73 -44.28
CA ASN A 178 19.12 -94.68 -44.23
C ASN A 178 18.74 -95.22 -45.63
N LYS A 179 18.91 -94.40 -46.68
CA LYS A 179 18.81 -94.84 -48.07
C LYS A 179 19.92 -95.84 -48.42
N GLY A 180 21.18 -95.52 -48.16
CA GLY A 180 22.31 -96.42 -48.42
C GLY A 180 22.23 -97.75 -47.66
N LEU A 181 21.74 -97.73 -46.42
CA LEU A 181 21.48 -98.93 -45.62
C LEU A 181 20.35 -99.80 -46.22
N ARG A 182 19.30 -99.19 -46.79
CA ARG A 182 18.24 -99.92 -47.52
C ARG A 182 18.76 -100.51 -48.83
N GLU A 183 19.57 -99.77 -49.58
CA GLU A 183 20.20 -100.25 -50.81
C GLU A 183 21.17 -101.41 -50.51
N LEU A 184 21.95 -101.33 -49.43
CA LEU A 184 22.83 -102.41 -48.98
C LEU A 184 22.04 -103.63 -48.47
N LEU A 185 20.91 -103.43 -47.79
CA LEU A 185 19.98 -104.49 -47.40
C LEU A 185 19.37 -105.19 -48.63
N GLU A 186 18.98 -104.43 -49.66
CA GLU A 186 18.44 -104.97 -50.91
C GLU A 186 19.50 -105.76 -51.69
N ILE A 187 20.73 -105.25 -51.76
CA ILE A 187 21.89 -105.97 -52.33
C ILE A 187 22.15 -107.26 -51.53
N SER A 188 22.12 -107.22 -50.21
CA SER A 188 22.27 -108.40 -49.34
C SER A 188 21.17 -109.44 -49.60
N HIS A 189 19.92 -109.02 -49.74
CA HIS A 189 18.80 -109.90 -50.07
C HIS A 189 18.90 -110.48 -51.51
N LYS A 190 19.54 -109.77 -52.46
CA LYS A 190 19.68 -110.22 -53.85
C LYS A 190 20.93 -111.06 -54.13
N TYR A 191 22.01 -110.88 -53.35
CA TYR A 191 23.33 -111.45 -53.65
C TYR A 191 24.04 -112.10 -52.44
N GLY A 192 23.45 -112.08 -51.24
CA GLY A 192 24.00 -112.71 -50.04
C GLY A 192 23.97 -114.24 -50.10
N SER A 193 25.11 -114.88 -49.82
CA SER A 193 25.21 -116.34 -49.73
C SER A 193 24.57 -116.86 -48.43
N GLY A 194 23.25 -116.96 -48.43
CA GLY A 194 22.47 -117.34 -47.26
C GLY A 194 21.00 -116.97 -47.41
N GLY A 195 20.27 -117.73 -48.23
CA GLY A 195 18.81 -117.60 -48.41
C GLY A 195 17.98 -118.02 -47.18
N GLN A 196 18.49 -117.79 -45.97
CA GLN A 196 17.76 -118.02 -44.74
C GLN A 196 16.76 -116.88 -44.57
N LYS A 197 15.52 -117.14 -45.01
CA LYS A 197 14.35 -116.34 -44.67
C LYS A 197 14.35 -116.11 -43.15
N MET A 198 14.75 -114.92 -42.71
CA MET A 198 14.56 -114.49 -41.32
C MET A 198 13.06 -114.49 -41.08
N LEU A 199 12.60 -115.53 -40.41
CA LEU A 199 11.24 -115.68 -39.93
C LEU A 199 11.13 -114.75 -38.73
N VAL A 200 10.96 -113.46 -39.03
CA VAL A 200 10.41 -112.49 -38.10
C VAL A 200 9.02 -113.01 -37.78
N ASP A 201 8.86 -113.58 -36.58
CA ASP A 201 7.54 -113.89 -36.04
C ASP A 201 6.66 -112.65 -36.17
N ASP A 202 5.38 -112.82 -36.52
CA ASP A 202 4.35 -111.80 -36.35
C ASP A 202 4.01 -111.58 -34.85
N LYS A 203 5.06 -111.34 -34.04
CA LYS A 203 4.94 -110.53 -32.83
C LYS A 203 4.60 -109.13 -33.28
N SER A 204 3.30 -108.90 -33.45
CA SER A 204 2.68 -107.60 -33.65
C SER A 204 3.42 -106.55 -32.83
N THR A 205 4.08 -105.60 -33.50
CA THR A 205 4.74 -104.49 -32.82
C THR A 205 3.66 -103.68 -32.11
N GLN A 206 3.49 -103.92 -30.81
CA GLN A 206 2.47 -103.31 -29.98
C GLN A 206 2.87 -101.87 -29.65
N THR A 207 2.86 -101.01 -30.67
CA THR A 207 2.70 -99.57 -30.46
C THR A 207 1.27 -99.36 -29.96
N ASP A 208 1.11 -99.35 -28.64
CA ASP A 208 -0.18 -99.17 -27.98
C ASP A 208 -0.86 -97.89 -28.46
N SER A 209 -1.92 -98.04 -29.26
CA SER A 209 -2.74 -96.91 -29.74
C SER A 209 -3.28 -96.07 -28.57
N TYR A 210 -3.49 -96.69 -27.42
CA TYR A 210 -3.91 -96.07 -26.16
C TYR A 210 -2.91 -95.03 -25.63
N LEU A 211 -1.62 -95.20 -25.87
CA LEU A 211 -0.58 -94.28 -25.41
C LEU A 211 -0.56 -93.00 -26.29
N LEU A 212 -0.86 -93.14 -27.58
CA LEU A 212 -1.01 -92.01 -28.50
C LEU A 212 -2.29 -91.21 -28.19
N ASP A 213 -3.41 -91.90 -27.94
CA ASP A 213 -4.70 -91.28 -27.63
C ASP A 213 -4.65 -90.49 -26.30
N GLY A 214 -4.03 -91.07 -25.26
CA GLY A 214 -3.78 -90.38 -23.99
C GLY A 214 -2.86 -89.16 -24.10
N LEU A 215 -1.88 -89.18 -25.03
CA LEU A 215 -1.05 -88.00 -25.33
C LEU A 215 -1.86 -86.90 -26.04
N ILE A 216 -2.77 -87.28 -26.93
CA ILE A 216 -3.66 -86.35 -27.64
C ILE A 216 -4.65 -85.71 -26.65
N GLU A 217 -5.28 -86.49 -25.78
CA GLU A 217 -6.21 -85.97 -24.76
C GLU A 217 -5.49 -85.05 -23.75
N ALA A 218 -4.26 -85.40 -23.33
CA ALA A 218 -3.43 -84.53 -22.50
C ALA A 218 -3.07 -83.21 -23.20
N ALA A 219 -2.71 -83.25 -24.49
CA ALA A 219 -2.39 -82.04 -25.28
C ALA A 219 -3.63 -81.14 -25.50
N VAL A 220 -4.80 -81.73 -25.77
CA VAL A 220 -6.07 -81.00 -25.87
C VAL A 220 -6.43 -80.35 -24.53
N THR A 221 -6.30 -81.08 -23.43
CA THR A 221 -6.56 -80.58 -22.06
C THR A 221 -5.59 -79.45 -21.68
N ALA A 222 -4.31 -79.56 -22.02
CA ALA A 222 -3.32 -78.50 -21.82
C ALA A 222 -3.68 -77.23 -22.60
N ARG A 223 -4.11 -77.36 -23.86
CA ARG A 223 -4.55 -76.24 -24.71
C ARG A 223 -5.82 -75.57 -24.17
N ALA A 224 -6.78 -76.35 -23.67
CA ALA A 224 -7.99 -75.83 -23.03
C ALA A 224 -7.68 -75.06 -21.73
N ASN A 225 -6.73 -75.54 -20.92
CA ASN A 225 -6.30 -74.85 -19.72
C ASN A 225 -5.49 -73.56 -20.01
N LEU A 226 -4.70 -73.54 -21.09
CA LEU A 226 -4.04 -72.31 -21.55
C LEU A 226 -5.06 -71.23 -21.97
N ALA A 227 -6.11 -71.62 -22.70
CA ALA A 227 -7.20 -70.71 -23.10
C ALA A 227 -8.00 -70.16 -21.89
N LYS A 228 -8.17 -70.95 -20.82
CA LYS A 228 -8.74 -70.46 -19.55
C LYS A 228 -7.79 -69.50 -18.80
N LYS A 229 -6.47 -69.66 -18.95
CA LYS A 229 -5.48 -68.81 -18.27
C LYS A 229 -5.35 -67.43 -18.90
N THR A 230 -5.57 -67.27 -20.21
CA THR A 230 -5.61 -65.96 -20.88
C THR A 230 -6.92 -65.18 -20.67
N ALA A 231 -7.97 -65.80 -20.12
CA ALA A 231 -9.23 -65.12 -19.82
C ALA A 231 -9.22 -64.31 -18.50
N ASN A 232 -8.26 -64.57 -17.59
CA ASN A 232 -8.27 -64.05 -16.21
C ASN A 232 -7.27 -62.91 -15.95
N THR A 233 -6.84 -62.16 -16.98
CA THR A 233 -6.01 -60.94 -16.82
C THR A 233 -6.58 -59.73 -17.57
N SER A 234 -7.90 -59.61 -17.61
CA SER A 234 -8.61 -58.38 -17.98
C SER A 234 -9.00 -57.61 -16.71
N THR A 235 -8.09 -56.78 -16.20
CA THR A 235 -8.34 -55.95 -15.01
C THR A 235 -9.56 -55.06 -15.21
N SER A 236 -10.52 -55.13 -14.29
CA SER A 236 -11.83 -54.52 -14.41
C SER A 236 -11.81 -52.99 -14.38
N LEU A 237 -12.36 -52.36 -15.42
CA LEU A 237 -13.01 -51.06 -15.31
C LEU A 237 -14.48 -51.28 -14.95
N SER A 238 -14.86 -50.97 -13.70
CA SER A 238 -16.26 -50.86 -13.26
C SER A 238 -16.36 -49.83 -12.13
N PRO A 239 -17.20 -48.79 -12.24
CA PRO A 239 -17.49 -47.87 -11.15
C PRO A 239 -18.56 -48.46 -10.21
N ASN A 240 -18.53 -48.11 -8.91
CA ASN A 240 -19.57 -48.47 -7.94
C ASN A 240 -19.80 -47.32 -6.93
N PRO A 241 -21.00 -47.12 -6.34
CA PRO A 241 -21.45 -45.76 -5.99
C PRO A 241 -21.79 -45.45 -4.50
N ALA A 242 -21.84 -44.15 -4.22
CA ALA A 242 -22.76 -43.39 -3.35
C ALA A 242 -23.23 -43.91 -1.96
N ALA A 243 -22.79 -43.21 -0.91
CA ALA A 243 -23.53 -42.84 0.32
C ALA A 243 -22.82 -41.60 0.93
N SER A 244 -23.43 -40.40 0.99
CA SER A 244 -24.25 -39.82 2.08
C SER A 244 -23.45 -39.54 3.39
N SER A 245 -23.69 -38.47 4.18
CA SER A 245 -24.86 -37.57 4.28
C SER A 245 -24.56 -36.20 4.95
N SER A 246 -25.55 -35.28 4.91
CA SER A 246 -25.72 -34.04 5.73
C SER A 246 -24.77 -32.85 5.41
N ALA A 247 -25.16 -31.57 5.55
CA ALA A 247 -26.45 -30.93 5.87
C ALA A 247 -26.67 -29.66 4.99
N ALA A 248 -27.81 -28.97 5.11
CA ALA A 248 -28.27 -27.95 4.14
C ALA A 248 -28.76 -26.62 4.76
N ALA A 249 -29.19 -25.70 3.88
CA ALA A 249 -29.76 -24.35 4.11
C ALA A 249 -28.76 -23.22 4.45
N SER A 250 -28.97 -21.96 4.06
CA SER A 250 -29.83 -21.37 2.99
C SER A 250 -29.49 -19.89 2.75
N THR A 251 -30.20 -19.26 1.80
CA THR A 251 -30.49 -17.80 1.72
C THR A 251 -29.32 -16.84 1.42
N ALA A 252 -29.67 -15.71 0.81
CA ALA A 252 -28.79 -14.58 0.54
C ALA A 252 -29.31 -13.34 1.28
N ASP A 253 -28.43 -12.40 1.65
CA ASP A 253 -28.65 -10.97 1.35
C ASP A 253 -27.35 -10.13 1.50
N SER A 254 -27.34 -8.99 0.79
CA SER A 254 -26.85 -7.64 1.16
C SER A 254 -25.56 -7.34 1.97
N ILE A 255 -24.80 -6.40 1.36
CA ILE A 255 -24.23 -5.16 1.95
C ILE A 255 -22.84 -5.17 2.68
N ALA A 256 -21.88 -4.52 1.99
CA ALA A 256 -20.85 -3.55 2.42
C ALA A 256 -19.75 -3.84 3.49
N SER A 257 -18.51 -3.55 3.05
CA SER A 257 -17.49 -2.68 3.69
C SER A 257 -17.02 -2.91 5.13
N ALA A 258 -15.74 -3.31 5.28
CA ALA A 258 -14.76 -2.68 6.19
C ALA A 258 -13.31 -3.11 5.85
N ALA A 259 -12.32 -2.35 6.32
CA ALA A 259 -10.89 -2.68 6.19
C ALA A 259 -10.30 -3.27 7.49
N PRO A 260 -9.22 -4.08 7.43
CA PRO A 260 -8.43 -4.44 8.60
C PRO A 260 -7.43 -3.32 8.96
N LYS A 261 -7.14 -3.14 10.25
CA LYS A 261 -6.19 -2.14 10.78
C LYS A 261 -5.51 -2.63 12.07
N THR A 262 -4.24 -3.03 11.97
CA THR A 262 -3.29 -3.30 13.07
C THR A 262 -1.87 -3.03 12.52
N THR A 263 -1.04 -2.11 13.02
CA THR A 263 -0.35 -2.05 14.34
C THR A 263 0.63 -3.20 14.57
N ASN A 264 1.88 -3.00 15.03
CA ASN A 264 2.67 -1.79 15.30
C ASN A 264 4.18 -2.17 15.39
N ASP A 265 5.03 -1.27 15.93
CA ASP A 265 6.43 -1.51 16.36
C ASP A 265 7.45 -1.65 15.19
N ASP A 266 8.69 -1.16 15.20
CA ASP A 266 9.38 -0.02 15.85
C ASP A 266 10.69 0.25 15.01
N ASP A 267 11.72 1.09 15.26
CA ASP A 267 12.15 2.03 16.31
C ASP A 267 13.15 3.06 15.66
N THR A 268 13.58 4.06 16.43
CA THR A 268 14.93 4.67 16.46
C THR A 268 15.34 5.82 15.50
N VAL A 269 15.22 7.04 16.07
CA VAL A 269 16.29 8.08 16.19
C VAL A 269 16.68 9.01 15.00
N ARG A 270 16.30 10.30 15.18
CA ARG A 270 17.03 11.58 14.90
C ARG A 270 17.55 11.95 13.49
N SER A 271 17.69 13.24 13.13
CA SER A 271 17.05 14.50 13.55
C SER A 271 17.59 15.69 12.73
N THR A 272 16.78 16.71 12.45
CA THR A 272 17.22 18.05 12.02
C THR A 272 16.67 19.14 12.97
N PRO A 273 17.40 20.25 13.21
CA PRO A 273 16.94 21.30 14.12
C PRO A 273 16.52 22.59 13.40
N ASN A 274 15.42 23.22 13.84
CA ASN A 274 15.38 24.67 14.03
C ASN A 274 14.19 25.10 14.91
N SER A 275 14.42 26.01 15.87
CA SER A 275 13.34 26.68 16.62
C SER A 275 13.81 28.05 17.14
N LYS A 276 12.85 28.96 17.33
CA LYS A 276 13.08 30.41 17.45
C LYS A 276 13.32 30.84 18.91
N PRO A 277 14.23 31.80 19.20
CA PRO A 277 14.56 32.25 20.55
C PRO A 277 13.73 33.51 20.95
N PRO A 278 13.97 34.15 22.11
CA PRO A 278 13.53 33.62 23.41
C PRO A 278 12.76 34.68 24.25
N ALA A 279 12.20 34.26 25.38
CA ALA A 279 11.73 35.16 26.43
C ALA A 279 12.29 34.70 27.79
N VAL A 280 12.89 35.63 28.55
CA VAL A 280 13.41 35.38 29.90
C VAL A 280 12.95 36.52 30.80
N SER A 281 12.32 36.19 31.92
CA SER A 281 11.92 37.14 32.95
C SER A 281 12.85 37.05 34.16
N ASN A 282 12.95 38.13 34.92
CA ASN A 282 13.43 38.16 36.29
C ASN A 282 12.50 39.06 37.12
N GLY A 283 12.20 38.65 38.36
CA GLY A 283 11.54 39.49 39.36
C GLY A 283 12.52 40.44 40.06
N LEU A 284 12.18 41.18 41.12
CA LEU A 284 10.98 41.31 41.99
C LEU A 284 11.23 42.62 42.83
N PRO A 285 10.46 43.02 43.88
CA PRO A 285 9.01 43.10 44.12
C PRO A 285 8.55 44.52 44.61
N ALA A 286 7.25 44.64 44.98
CA ALA A 286 6.67 45.60 45.96
C ALA A 286 6.59 47.10 45.55
N THR A 287 5.53 47.89 45.80
CA THR A 287 4.22 47.75 46.51
C THR A 287 3.10 48.36 45.61
N THR A 288 1.79 48.53 45.92
CA THR A 288 0.96 48.46 47.15
C THR A 288 -0.52 48.12 46.79
N SER A 289 -1.45 48.23 47.74
CA SER A 289 -2.92 48.10 47.63
C SER A 289 -3.60 49.06 48.64
N PRO A 290 -4.95 49.21 48.75
CA PRO A 290 -6.10 48.83 47.89
C PRO A 290 -7.15 49.98 47.70
N THR A 291 -8.34 49.72 47.09
CA THR A 291 -9.71 49.91 47.70
C THR A 291 -10.87 50.30 46.74
N ALA A 292 -11.92 49.44 46.73
CA ALA A 292 -13.38 49.66 46.52
C ALA A 292 -14.06 50.26 45.25
N VAL A 293 -15.24 49.65 44.98
CA VAL A 293 -16.44 50.01 44.15
C VAL A 293 -17.38 50.99 44.92
N PRO A 294 -18.56 51.51 44.45
CA PRO A 294 -19.51 51.01 43.41
C PRO A 294 -20.35 52.02 42.55
N SER A 295 -21.34 51.49 41.80
CA SER A 295 -22.63 52.12 41.35
C SER A 295 -22.58 53.18 40.21
N SER A 296 -23.64 53.50 39.42
CA SER A 296 -25.03 53.00 39.24
C SER A 296 -25.63 53.36 37.85
N SER A 297 -26.70 52.68 37.41
CA SER A 297 -27.59 53.08 36.27
C SER A 297 -28.54 54.25 36.64
N PRO A 298 -29.17 54.99 35.68
CA PRO A 298 -30.38 54.57 34.91
C PRO A 298 -30.26 54.89 33.38
N ALA A 299 -31.20 54.70 32.44
CA ALA A 299 -32.48 53.98 32.23
C ALA A 299 -33.53 54.85 31.48
N ALA A 300 -33.78 54.55 30.18
CA ALA A 300 -34.90 54.95 29.31
C ALA A 300 -34.74 54.12 27.99
N GLY A 301 -35.74 53.74 27.16
CA GLY A 301 -37.09 54.28 26.91
C GLY A 301 -37.09 55.06 25.58
N THR A 302 -37.91 54.80 24.54
CA THR A 302 -39.11 53.93 24.38
C THR A 302 -39.40 53.67 22.87
N SER A 303 -40.42 52.86 22.55
CA SER A 303 -41.27 52.89 21.32
C SER A 303 -40.73 52.52 19.91
N THR A 304 -41.05 51.28 19.54
CA THR A 304 -41.60 50.76 18.26
C THR A 304 -42.86 51.51 17.73
N PRO A 305 -43.50 51.17 16.56
CA PRO A 305 -43.05 50.54 15.28
C PRO A 305 -43.73 51.09 13.96
N ALA A 306 -43.49 50.40 12.83
CA ALA A 306 -44.46 50.04 11.75
C ALA A 306 -44.72 50.95 10.51
N ALA A 307 -45.47 50.35 9.55
CA ALA A 307 -45.82 50.75 8.15
C ALA A 307 -44.67 50.65 7.11
N SER A 308 -44.73 49.95 5.96
CA SER A 308 -45.75 49.26 5.12
C SER A 308 -46.47 50.09 4.03
N THR A 309 -46.84 49.43 2.91
CA THR A 309 -47.37 49.97 1.61
C THR A 309 -46.32 50.73 0.76
N SER A 310 -46.37 50.85 -0.58
CA SER A 310 -47.21 50.29 -1.68
C SER A 310 -46.36 50.34 -2.97
N SER A 311 -46.18 49.27 -3.77
CA SER A 311 -47.03 48.78 -4.87
C SER A 311 -47.40 49.79 -5.98
N THR A 312 -47.19 49.35 -7.24
CA THR A 312 -47.78 49.83 -8.52
C THR A 312 -47.59 51.28 -8.96
N SER A 313 -46.73 51.45 -9.97
CA SER A 313 -47.17 51.83 -11.33
C SER A 313 -46.31 51.10 -12.35
#